data_AF-A0A223EP02-F1
#
_entry.id   AF-A0A223EP02-F1
#
_cell.length_a   1.000
_cell.length_b   1.000
_cell.length_c   1.000
_cell.angle_alpha   90.00
_cell.angle_beta   90.00
_cell.angle_gamma   90.00
#
_symmetry.space_group_name_H-M   'P 1'
#
loop_
_entity.id
_entity.type
_entity.pdbx_description
1 polymer ?
#
loop_
_entity_poly.entity_id
_entity_poly.type
_entity_poly.pdbx_seq_one_letter_code
_entity_poly.pdbx_strand_id
1 'polypeptide(L)'
;MSRCREIFLPGWKARLFPIEWTKPIDFGEEFDIHVNNRRLLEHFHERNMTYKSEGITSETPKIFLEVPRELDKERGLEDGTLVRHSSPYGNAKVQCLIKR
;
A
#
# COMPACT_ATOMS: atom_id res chain seq x y z
N MET A 1 -30.84 -0.82 11.18
CA MET A 1 -30.30 -0.86 9.81
C MET A 1 -31.08 0.13 8.95
N SER A 2 -30.55 1.35 8.80
CA SER A 2 -31.09 2.35 7.89
C SER A 2 -30.90 1.86 6.46
N ARG A 3 -32.00 1.66 5.72
CA ARG A 3 -31.97 1.38 4.28
C ARG A 3 -31.17 2.47 3.59
N CYS A 4 -30.19 2.06 2.78
CA CYS A 4 -29.50 2.96 1.87
C CYS A 4 -30.58 3.64 1.02
N ARG A 5 -30.69 4.96 1.14
CA ARG A 5 -31.69 5.74 0.42
C ARG A 5 -31.32 5.66 -1.06
N GLU A 6 -32.19 5.07 -1.87
CA GLU A 6 -31.94 4.96 -3.31
C GLU A 6 -32.04 6.35 -3.93
N ILE A 7 -30.89 6.97 -4.20
CA ILE A 7 -30.82 8.25 -4.91
C ILE A 7 -30.85 7.92 -6.40
N PHE A 8 -32.05 7.77 -6.95
CA PHE A 8 -32.22 7.57 -8.40
C PHE A 8 -32.10 8.91 -9.13
N LEU A 9 -31.32 8.91 -10.20
CA LEU A 9 -31.28 10.02 -11.14
C LEU A 9 -32.62 10.11 -11.90
N PRO A 10 -33.03 11.32 -12.35
CA PRO A 10 -34.23 11.48 -13.17
C PRO A 10 -34.22 10.53 -14.37
N GLY A 11 -35.33 9.81 -14.56
CA GLY A 11 -35.47 8.82 -15.63
C GLY A 11 -34.75 7.49 -15.37
N TRP A 12 -34.25 7.23 -14.16
CA TRP A 12 -33.64 5.95 -13.76
C TRP A 12 -32.43 5.56 -14.61
N LYS A 13 -31.80 6.55 -15.27
CA LYS A 13 -30.65 6.36 -16.15
C LYS A 13 -29.38 6.83 -15.46
N ALA A 14 -28.32 6.05 -15.58
CA ALA A 14 -26.97 6.48 -15.23
C ALA A 14 -26.53 7.64 -16.15
N ARG A 15 -25.74 8.57 -15.62
CA ARG A 15 -25.06 9.60 -16.42
C ARG A 15 -23.66 9.11 -16.76
N LEU A 16 -23.31 9.10 -18.04
CA LEU A 16 -21.93 8.90 -18.46
C LEU A 16 -21.18 10.22 -18.27
N PHE A 17 -19.98 10.15 -17.69
CA PHE A 17 -19.13 11.32 -17.45
C PHE A 17 -17.76 11.06 -18.06
N PRO A 18 -17.34 11.84 -19.08
CA PRO A 18 -16.00 11.70 -19.63
C PRO A 18 -14.97 12.21 -18.62
N ILE A 19 -13.86 11.49 -18.48
CA ILE A 19 -12.73 11.94 -17.66
C ILE A 19 -11.49 12.06 -18.53
N GLU A 20 -10.69 13.08 -18.26
CA GLU A 20 -9.33 13.19 -18.79
C GLU A 20 -8.35 12.57 -17.80
N TRP A 21 -7.24 12.04 -18.30
CA TRP A 21 -6.20 11.49 -17.45
C TRP A 21 -5.48 12.61 -16.68
N THR A 22 -5.32 12.43 -15.38
CA THR A 22 -4.60 13.35 -14.50
C THR A 22 -3.27 12.72 -14.08
N LYS A 23 -2.15 13.42 -14.32
CA LYS A 23 -0.82 12.94 -13.92
C LYS A 23 -0.71 12.85 -12.38
N PRO A 24 -0.10 11.80 -11.83
CA PRO A 24 0.27 11.76 -10.41
C PRO A 24 1.20 12.91 -10.01
N ILE A 25 1.20 13.23 -8.73
CA ILE A 25 2.17 14.18 -8.15
C ILE A 25 3.58 13.60 -8.30
N ASP A 26 4.52 14.47 -8.67
CA ASP A 26 5.92 14.15 -8.98
C ASP A 26 6.81 14.94 -8.00
N PHE A 27 7.81 14.27 -7.41
CA PHE A 27 8.70 14.86 -6.42
C PHE A 27 10.15 14.97 -6.90
N GLY A 28 10.41 14.70 -8.19
CA GLY A 28 11.74 14.80 -8.79
C GLY A 28 12.63 13.58 -8.57
N GLU A 29 13.85 13.64 -9.11
CA GLU A 29 14.76 12.51 -9.23
C GLU A 29 15.29 11.96 -7.89
N GLU A 30 15.20 12.74 -6.80
CA GLU A 30 15.56 12.28 -5.46
C GLU A 30 14.60 11.18 -4.95
N PHE A 31 13.34 11.22 -5.40
CA PHE A 31 12.30 10.25 -5.04
C PHE A 31 11.97 9.38 -6.26
N ASP A 32 12.97 8.61 -6.67
CA ASP A 32 12.98 7.77 -7.87
C ASP A 32 12.11 6.50 -7.80
N ILE A 33 11.56 6.18 -6.62
CA ILE A 33 10.75 4.98 -6.39
C ILE A 33 9.29 5.34 -6.14
N HIS A 34 8.40 4.74 -6.95
CA HIS A 34 6.97 4.75 -6.66
C HIS A 34 6.63 3.75 -5.55
N VAL A 35 6.03 4.24 -4.47
CA VAL A 35 5.63 3.40 -3.34
C VAL A 35 4.12 3.30 -3.25
N ASN A 36 3.64 2.08 -3.02
CA ASN A 36 2.22 1.79 -2.84
C ASN A 36 2.00 0.98 -1.56
N ASN A 37 1.02 1.40 -0.77
CA ASN A 37 0.63 0.72 0.45
C ASN A 37 -0.39 -0.37 0.14
N ARG A 38 -0.20 -1.54 0.74
CA ARG A 38 -1.12 -2.68 0.58
C ARG A 38 -1.68 -3.12 1.93
N ARG A 39 -2.75 -3.91 1.86
CA ARG A 39 -3.27 -4.70 2.97
C ARG A 39 -2.82 -6.14 2.81
N LEU A 40 -2.65 -6.82 3.94
CA LEU A 40 -2.44 -8.26 3.99
C LEU A 40 -3.75 -8.92 4.39
N LEU A 41 -3.99 -10.14 3.91
CA LEU A 41 -5.22 -10.88 4.16
C LEU A 41 -5.44 -11.10 5.66
N GLU A 42 -4.35 -11.38 6.37
CA GLU A 42 -4.26 -11.73 7.77
C GLU A 42 -4.61 -10.54 8.68
N HIS A 43 -4.44 -9.31 8.18
CA HIS A 43 -4.37 -8.12 9.02
C HIS A 43 -5.35 -7.05 8.61
N PHE A 44 -6.26 -6.74 9.54
CA PHE A 44 -7.23 -5.68 9.34
C PHE A 44 -6.66 -4.34 9.76
N HIS A 45 -6.63 -3.42 8.81
CA HIS A 45 -6.35 -2.01 9.03
C HIS A 45 -5.04 -1.74 9.81
N GLU A 46 -5.10 -1.02 10.92
CA GLU A 46 -3.96 -0.68 11.78
C GLU A 46 -3.55 -1.85 12.68
N ARG A 47 -4.27 -2.98 12.59
CA ARG A 47 -3.95 -4.26 13.25
C ARG A 47 -4.14 -4.28 14.77
N ASN A 48 -4.80 -3.25 15.32
CA ASN A 48 -5.08 -3.11 16.76
C ASN A 48 -5.80 -4.31 17.39
N MET A 49 -6.56 -5.06 16.59
CA MET A 49 -7.24 -6.29 17.03
C MET A 49 -6.57 -7.55 16.49
N THR A 50 -6.17 -7.56 15.22
CA THR A 50 -5.64 -8.78 14.58
C THR A 50 -4.26 -9.20 15.11
N TYR A 51 -3.43 -8.26 15.59
CA TYR A 51 -2.16 -8.65 16.25
C TYR A 51 -2.34 -9.32 17.62
N LYS A 52 -3.54 -9.25 18.21
CA LYS A 52 -3.85 -9.94 19.48
C LYS A 52 -4.16 -11.42 19.29
N SER A 53 -4.37 -11.87 18.04
CA SER A 53 -4.57 -13.27 17.73
C SER A 53 -3.22 -13.92 17.46
N GLU A 54 -2.84 -14.88 18.30
CA GLU A 54 -1.55 -15.59 18.16
C GLU A 54 -1.41 -16.25 16.79
N GLY A 55 -2.46 -16.93 16.32
CA GLY A 55 -2.44 -17.61 15.02
C GLY A 55 -2.34 -16.65 13.82
N ILE A 56 -2.93 -15.46 13.89
CA ILE A 56 -2.78 -14.46 12.83
C ILE A 56 -1.37 -13.87 12.86
N THR A 57 -0.89 -13.54 14.06
CA THR A 57 0.43 -12.94 14.26
C THR A 57 1.55 -13.90 13.86
N SER A 58 1.41 -15.22 14.04
CA SER A 58 2.43 -16.19 13.62
C SER A 58 2.63 -16.22 12.10
N GLU A 59 1.58 -15.98 11.31
CA GLU A 59 1.66 -15.97 9.85
C GLU A 59 2.37 -14.71 9.32
N THR A 60 2.04 -13.53 9.87
CA THR A 60 2.59 -12.24 9.41
C THR A 60 3.06 -11.36 10.57
N PRO A 61 4.13 -11.75 11.28
CA PRO A 61 4.49 -11.17 12.58
C PRO A 61 5.00 -9.72 12.50
N LYS A 62 5.35 -9.25 11.30
CA LYS A 62 5.95 -7.94 11.09
C LYS A 62 5.53 -7.34 9.76
N ILE A 63 5.58 -6.02 9.69
CA ILE A 63 5.51 -5.29 8.43
C ILE A 63 6.80 -5.48 7.65
N PHE A 64 6.72 -5.37 6.33
CA PHE A 64 7.85 -5.47 5.41
C PHE A 64 7.66 -4.54 4.22
N LEU A 65 8.76 -4.20 3.56
CA LEU A 65 8.78 -3.50 2.28
C LEU A 65 9.02 -4.53 1.19
N GLU A 66 8.00 -4.82 0.37
CA GLU A 66 8.16 -5.70 -0.79
C GLU A 66 8.97 -4.98 -1.87
N VAL A 67 10.08 -5.57 -2.30
CA VAL A 67 11.00 -5.01 -3.30
C VAL A 67 11.09 -5.95 -4.50
N PRO A 68 10.95 -5.46 -5.74
CA PRO A 68 11.07 -6.30 -6.94
C PRO A 68 12.53 -6.70 -7.23
N ARG A 69 12.73 -7.81 -7.95
CA ARG A 69 14.07 -8.33 -8.30
C ARG A 69 14.87 -7.46 -9.25
N GLU A 70 14.25 -6.53 -9.97
CA GLU A 70 15.04 -5.56 -10.75
C GLU A 70 15.73 -4.54 -9.84
N LEU A 71 15.15 -4.23 -8.66
CA LEU A 71 15.63 -3.19 -7.76
C LEU A 71 16.58 -3.73 -6.68
N ASP A 72 16.49 -5.01 -6.34
CA ASP A 72 17.31 -5.61 -5.28
C ASP A 72 18.82 -5.54 -5.62
N LYS A 73 19.21 -5.94 -6.83
CA LYS A 73 20.61 -5.92 -7.30
C LYS A 73 21.13 -4.50 -7.49
N GLU A 74 20.30 -3.61 -8.03
CA GLU A 74 20.66 -2.21 -8.24
C GLU A 74 20.96 -1.51 -6.90
N ARG A 75 20.19 -1.83 -5.86
CA ARG A 75 20.28 -1.19 -4.54
C ARG A 75 21.05 -2.01 -3.51
N GLY A 76 21.58 -3.18 -3.89
CA GLY A 76 22.32 -4.08 -2.99
C GLY A 76 21.47 -4.57 -1.82
N LEU A 77 20.20 -4.90 -2.07
CA LEU A 77 19.24 -5.33 -1.06
C LEU A 77 19.10 -6.84 -1.05
N GLU A 78 18.88 -7.39 0.13
CA GLU A 78 18.62 -8.81 0.38
C GLU A 78 17.35 -8.96 1.24
N ASP A 79 16.85 -10.20 1.36
CA ASP A 79 15.75 -10.51 2.27
C ASP A 79 16.14 -10.13 3.70
N GLY A 80 15.31 -9.29 4.34
CA GLY A 80 15.53 -8.82 5.71
C GLY A 80 16.42 -7.59 5.85
N THR A 81 17.02 -7.07 4.77
CA THR A 81 17.80 -5.81 4.83
C THR A 81 16.97 -4.70 5.47
N LEU A 82 17.51 -4.07 6.53
CA LEU A 82 16.84 -2.94 7.18
C LEU A 82 17.14 -1.65 6.42
N VAL A 83 16.11 -1.05 5.83
CA VAL A 83 16.24 0.20 5.07
C VAL A 83 15.54 1.35 5.78
N ARG A 84 15.94 2.58 5.43
CA ARG A 84 15.16 3.79 5.70
C ARG A 84 14.43 4.17 4.42
N HIS A 85 13.13 3.92 4.38
CA HIS A 85 12.24 4.45 3.34
C HIS A 85 11.94 5.92 3.64
N SER A 86 12.24 6.82 2.70
CA SER A 86 12.11 8.27 2.87
C SER A 86 11.22 8.87 1.79
N SER A 87 10.48 9.92 2.16
CA SER A 87 9.55 10.66 1.32
C SER A 87 9.68 12.16 1.64
N PRO A 88 9.10 13.06 0.82
CA PRO A 88 9.05 14.48 1.14
C PRO A 88 8.36 14.79 2.49
N TYR A 89 7.56 13.85 3.00
CA TYR A 89 6.74 14.02 4.20
C TYR A 89 7.33 13.33 5.44
N GLY A 90 8.42 12.57 5.30
CA GLY A 90 9.04 11.84 6.40
C GLY A 90 9.60 10.48 6.03
N ASN A 91 9.96 9.70 7.05
CA ASN A 91 10.76 8.49 6.90
C ASN A 91 10.31 7.36 7.85
N ALA A 92 10.46 6.13 7.40
CA ALA A 92 10.19 4.91 8.16
C ALA A 92 11.35 3.91 8.04
N LYS A 93 11.64 3.17 9.11
CA LYS A 93 12.57 2.04 9.08
C LYS A 93 11.78 0.74 8.93
N VAL A 94 12.13 -0.08 7.94
CA VAL A 94 11.40 -1.31 7.62
C VAL A 94 12.35 -2.33 6.99
N GLN A 95 12.07 -3.62 7.19
CA GLN A 95 12.85 -4.71 6.59
C GLN A 95 12.33 -5.02 5.19
N CYS A 96 13.24 -5.25 4.26
CA CYS A 96 12.91 -5.68 2.90
C CYS A 96 12.42 -7.13 2.86
N LEU A 97 11.48 -7.39 1.96
CA LEU A 97 11.13 -8.70 1.45
C LEU A 97 11.33 -8.65 -0.06
N ILE A 98 12.32 -9.37 -0.57
CA ILE A 98 12.58 -9.46 -1.99
C ILE A 98 11.53 -10.38 -2.60
N LYS A 99 10.77 -9.83 -3.54
CA LYS A 99 9.74 -10.59 -4.23
C LYS A 99 10.39 -11.68 -5.07
N ARG A 100 10.02 -12.92 -4.79
CA ARG A 100 10.57 -14.09 -5.48
C ARG A 100 10.01 -14.26 -6.87
#